data_AF-A0A1H8CPV6-F1
#
_entry.id   AF-A0A1H8CPV6-F1
#
_cell.length_a   1.000
_cell.length_b   1.000
_cell.length_c   1.000
_cell.angle_alpha   90.00
_cell.angle_beta   90.00
_cell.angle_gamma   90.00
#
_symmetry.space_group_name_H-M   'P 1'
#
loop_
_entity.id
_entity.type
_entity.pdbx_description
1 polymer ?
#
loop_
_entity_poly.entity_id
_entity_poly.type
_entity_poly.pdbx_seq_one_letter_code
_entity_poly.pdbx_strand_id
1 'polypeptide(L)'
;MHTLFVSKMKNKKTVTGVMLVLCALFIISFKNAGKRIMPPVKDTTNGGLFLPGKFKAVVVVDSLEGRARHIAVNTNGDVYVKLRFPDSIGGNVALRDTNGDGRADIIKKFADYEDKGPYGTGMRVHKGYLYFSSEANVYRTKLNPKSLVPDGPLELILHDAAAPHEHDAKPLAFDNAGHMYVAFGAPSNACQEQNRVPGSKGIKGCPLLKQYGGIWQFDEAKPNQVQADGIRYATGMRSVVAMDWNTADSCLYVVAHGRDDLRLQFPKIFSAWQSAVLPAEEFIKVKKGTDAGWPYYYYDPIKKKKLLNPEYGGNGIKVGNGAKYAQPIMAFPAHWAPNDLFFYTGNQFPARYKNGAFIAFHGSTNRSPYPQAGFFVCFVPFKHGKPASQWEIFADGFTGKSTVVSVSDAVYRPMGLAMGPDGSLYISETEEGKIWKISYTGGKSGFGKADLAKMELRKKLPAFRLPDVLKSDLQTGMLKGGAKIYNTYCTNCHQKNGRGDGNMIPPLSGSEWVTGGKYMEKDLAIRVVLNGLEGPIKVKNHPYNSAMPKHNFLSDADIAAVLTYIRNNFGNNSSLVTAAEVKKIRAEK
;
A
#
# COMPACT_ATOMS: atom_id res chain seq x y z
N MET A 1 38.68 58.12 41.81
CA MET A 1 37.85 59.21 41.25
C MET A 1 36.50 58.63 40.88
N HIS A 2 35.37 58.80 41.56
CA HIS A 2 34.94 59.31 42.86
C HIS A 2 33.92 58.25 43.36
N THR A 3 34.19 57.46 44.40
CA THR A 3 33.87 57.69 45.83
C THR A 3 32.44 58.15 46.13
N LEU A 4 31.70 57.35 46.92
CA LEU A 4 30.95 57.68 48.16
C LEU A 4 29.66 56.83 48.26
N PHE A 5 29.62 55.79 49.10
CA PHE A 5 29.44 55.75 50.56
C PHE A 5 27.97 55.56 51.01
N VAL A 6 27.81 54.41 51.65
CA VAL A 6 26.80 53.92 52.60
C VAL A 6 26.26 55.00 53.56
N SER A 7 24.95 55.00 53.88
CA SER A 7 24.44 54.95 55.26
C SER A 7 22.91 55.10 55.42
N LYS A 8 22.32 54.06 56.02
CA LYS A 8 21.21 53.95 57.00
C LYS A 8 20.30 55.14 57.38
N MET A 9 19.02 54.77 57.42
CA MET A 9 17.96 55.05 58.42
C MET A 9 17.46 56.49 58.64
N LYS A 10 16.13 56.66 58.51
CA LYS A 10 15.30 57.29 59.55
C LYS A 10 13.80 57.00 59.35
N ASN A 11 13.18 56.58 60.45
CA ASN A 11 11.76 56.39 60.68
C ASN A 11 11.01 57.74 60.72
N LYS A 12 9.82 57.84 60.13
CA LYS A 12 8.77 58.79 60.54
C LYS A 12 7.37 58.18 60.33
N LYS A 13 6.60 58.14 61.42
CA LYS A 13 5.12 58.05 61.49
C LYS A 13 4.54 59.30 60.80
N THR A 14 3.32 59.40 60.24
CA THR A 14 1.98 58.98 60.69
C THR A 14 0.99 59.34 59.55
N VAL A 15 -0.23 58.80 59.58
CA VAL A 15 -1.56 59.39 59.22
C VAL A 15 -2.48 58.40 58.48
N THR A 16 -3.37 57.82 59.28
CA THR A 16 -4.83 57.63 59.12
C THR A 16 -5.46 57.47 57.72
N GLY A 17 -6.19 56.36 57.55
CA GLY A 17 -7.20 56.16 56.51
C GLY A 17 -8.08 54.94 56.84
N VAL A 18 -9.32 55.21 57.26
CA VAL A 18 -10.36 54.25 57.64
C VAL A 18 -10.99 53.64 56.39
N MET A 19 -11.14 52.30 56.31
CA MET A 19 -12.34 51.72 55.66
C MET A 19 -12.58 50.23 55.99
N LEU A 20 -13.73 50.02 56.64
CA LEU A 20 -14.64 48.88 56.75
C LEU A 20 -14.18 47.42 56.45
N VAL A 21 -14.45 46.60 57.46
CA VAL A 21 -14.62 45.15 57.44
C VAL A 21 -15.95 44.77 56.77
N LEU A 22 -15.91 43.81 55.84
CA LEU A 22 -17.06 42.99 55.45
C LEU A 22 -16.57 41.56 55.22
N CYS A 23 -16.77 40.71 56.23
CA CYS A 23 -16.60 39.25 56.13
C CYS A 23 -17.78 38.67 55.35
N ALA A 24 -17.49 37.97 54.25
CA ALA A 24 -18.42 37.03 53.63
C ALA A 24 -17.70 35.70 53.40
N LEU A 25 -18.18 34.66 54.09
CA LEU A 25 -17.76 33.27 53.96
C LEU A 25 -18.03 32.76 52.54
N PHE A 26 -16.97 32.44 51.79
CA PHE A 26 -17.08 31.68 50.55
C PHE A 26 -16.86 30.18 50.84
N ILE A 27 -17.94 29.41 50.83
CA ILE A 27 -17.91 27.96 50.69
C ILE A 27 -17.51 27.67 49.24
N ILE A 28 -16.26 27.25 49.03
CA ILE A 28 -15.79 26.77 47.72
C ILE A 28 -16.36 25.37 47.51
N SER A 29 -17.48 25.29 46.79
CA SER A 29 -17.96 24.05 46.22
C SER A 29 -17.04 23.66 45.06
N PHE A 30 -16.24 22.61 45.23
CA PHE A 30 -15.49 21.98 44.13
C PHE A 30 -16.49 21.34 43.16
N LYS A 31 -16.95 22.10 42.16
CA LYS A 31 -17.57 21.51 40.98
C LYS A 31 -16.48 20.86 40.15
N ASN A 32 -16.57 19.54 40.06
CA ASN A 32 -15.77 18.70 39.17
C ASN A 32 -15.89 19.25 37.73
N ALA A 33 -14.86 19.92 37.23
CA ALA A 33 -14.80 20.39 35.86
C ALA A 33 -14.55 19.19 34.95
N GLY A 34 -15.63 18.49 34.57
CA GLY A 34 -15.59 17.50 33.51
C GLY A 34 -15.01 18.12 32.23
N LYS A 35 -14.07 17.41 31.60
CA LYS A 35 -13.54 17.77 30.28
C LYS A 35 -14.71 18.09 29.35
N ARG A 36 -14.80 19.35 28.88
CA ARG A 36 -15.73 19.75 27.83
C ARG A 36 -15.27 19.05 26.55
N ILE A 37 -15.93 17.94 26.20
CA ILE A 37 -15.81 17.31 24.88
C ILE A 37 -16.34 18.34 23.88
N MET A 38 -15.46 18.88 23.04
CA MET A 38 -15.90 19.77 21.97
C MET A 38 -16.70 18.93 20.96
N PRO A 39 -17.83 19.43 20.44
CA PRO A 39 -18.53 18.72 19.37
C PRO A 39 -17.57 18.56 18.17
N PRO A 40 -17.50 17.38 17.54
CA PRO A 40 -16.58 17.14 16.44
C PRO A 40 -16.79 18.20 15.36
N VAL A 41 -15.69 18.74 14.83
CA VAL A 41 -15.72 19.63 13.67
C VAL A 41 -16.50 18.91 12.57
N LYS A 42 -17.61 19.49 12.12
CA LYS A 42 -18.39 18.93 11.02
C LYS A 42 -17.56 19.00 9.74
N ASP A 43 -16.84 17.92 9.44
CA ASP A 43 -16.32 17.67 8.11
C ASP A 43 -17.52 17.32 7.22
N THR A 44 -18.11 18.35 6.60
CA THR A 44 -19.34 18.18 5.80
C THR A 44 -19.08 17.46 4.48
N THR A 45 -17.82 17.28 4.09
CA THR A 45 -17.41 16.64 2.84
C THR A 45 -16.83 15.24 3.05
N ASN A 46 -16.84 14.70 4.28
CA ASN A 46 -16.19 13.44 4.66
C ASN A 46 -14.70 13.39 4.24
N GLY A 47 -14.01 14.53 4.25
CA GLY A 47 -12.64 14.62 3.74
C GLY A 47 -12.49 14.15 2.28
N GLY A 48 -13.53 14.30 1.46
CA GLY A 48 -13.58 13.88 0.06
C GLY A 48 -14.12 12.46 -0.20
N LEU A 49 -14.45 11.69 0.84
CA LEU A 49 -14.91 10.31 0.69
C LEU A 49 -16.42 10.20 0.42
N PHE A 50 -16.75 9.30 -0.50
CA PHE A 50 -18.10 8.78 -0.70
C PHE A 50 -18.30 7.55 0.17
N LEU A 51 -19.33 7.57 1.02
CA LEU A 51 -19.65 6.52 2.00
C LEU A 51 -21.13 6.13 1.91
N PRO A 52 -21.52 4.90 2.29
CA PRO A 52 -22.92 4.46 2.28
C PRO A 52 -23.76 5.12 3.38
N GLY A 53 -25.05 5.31 3.12
CA GLY A 53 -26.04 5.72 4.12
C GLY A 53 -25.65 6.90 5.00
N LYS A 54 -25.59 6.64 6.32
CA LYS A 54 -25.26 7.61 7.38
C LYS A 54 -23.85 7.41 7.96
N PHE A 55 -22.94 6.81 7.21
CA PHE A 55 -21.53 6.85 7.54
C PHE A 55 -20.97 8.26 7.33
N LYS A 56 -20.05 8.67 8.20
CA LYS A 56 -19.34 9.95 8.14
C LYS A 56 -17.85 9.74 8.38
N ALA A 57 -17.02 10.55 7.75
CA ALA A 57 -15.60 10.59 8.02
C ALA A 57 -15.18 11.91 8.68
N VAL A 58 -14.20 11.82 9.57
CA VAL A 58 -13.40 12.95 10.04
C VAL A 58 -11.97 12.74 9.56
N VAL A 59 -11.34 13.79 9.02
CA VAL A 59 -9.91 13.79 8.70
C VAL A 59 -9.12 13.92 10.00
N VAL A 60 -8.49 12.82 10.41
CA VAL A 60 -7.65 12.75 11.63
C VAL A 60 -6.39 13.60 11.44
N VAL A 61 -5.77 13.48 10.27
CA VAL A 61 -4.65 14.31 9.81
C VAL A 61 -4.76 14.46 8.29
N ASP A 62 -4.53 15.67 7.79
CA ASP A 62 -4.69 15.96 6.36
C ASP A 62 -3.47 15.50 5.53
N SER A 63 -2.28 15.64 6.09
CA SER A 63 -1.03 15.16 5.51
C SER A 63 -0.02 14.84 6.61
N LEU A 64 0.69 13.73 6.46
CA LEU A 64 1.83 13.39 7.31
C LEU A 64 3.13 13.75 6.61
N GLU A 65 4.16 14.04 7.41
CA GLU A 65 5.52 14.14 6.90
C GLU A 65 6.05 12.73 6.57
N GLY A 66 5.73 12.25 5.37
CA GLY A 66 6.10 10.93 4.86
C GLY A 66 4.89 10.14 4.37
N ARG A 67 5.19 9.07 3.61
CA ARG A 67 4.16 8.26 2.94
C ARG A 67 3.61 7.18 3.87
N ALA A 68 2.34 7.28 4.25
CA ALA A 68 1.74 6.35 5.20
C ALA A 68 1.52 4.95 4.60
N ARG A 69 1.72 3.94 5.45
CA ARG A 69 1.51 2.52 5.19
C ARG A 69 0.43 1.99 6.12
N HIS A 70 0.67 0.87 6.79
CA HIS A 70 -0.30 0.26 7.69
C HIS A 70 -0.50 1.12 8.95
N ILE A 71 -1.67 0.98 9.56
CA ILE A 71 -2.11 1.74 10.73
C ILE A 71 -2.58 0.77 11.81
N ALA A 72 -2.42 1.15 13.08
CA ALA A 72 -3.08 0.49 14.21
C ALA A 72 -3.61 1.55 15.17
N VAL A 73 -4.67 1.21 15.90
CA VAL A 73 -5.25 2.09 16.92
C VAL A 73 -5.26 1.35 18.23
N ASN A 74 -4.72 1.98 19.27
CA ASN A 74 -4.65 1.41 20.61
C ASN A 74 -5.96 1.62 21.38
N THR A 75 -6.15 0.90 22.47
CA THR A 75 -7.38 0.94 23.28
C THR A 75 -7.65 2.30 23.92
N ASN A 76 -6.62 3.13 24.09
CA ASN A 76 -6.74 4.52 24.56
C ASN A 76 -7.06 5.53 23.44
N GLY A 77 -7.14 5.09 22.18
CA GLY A 77 -7.41 5.93 21.02
C GLY A 77 -6.18 6.47 20.29
N ASP A 78 -4.96 6.21 20.79
CA ASP A 78 -3.74 6.59 20.07
C ASP A 78 -3.65 5.85 18.74
N VAL A 79 -3.20 6.57 17.71
CA VAL A 79 -3.05 6.04 16.36
C VAL A 79 -1.58 5.91 16.05
N TYR A 80 -1.18 4.74 15.55
CA TYR A 80 0.19 4.45 15.13
C TYR A 80 0.21 4.13 13.64
N VAL A 81 1.15 4.73 12.92
CA VAL A 81 1.21 4.67 11.47
C VAL A 81 2.61 4.28 11.05
N LYS A 82 2.71 3.28 10.18
CA LYS A 82 3.95 2.91 9.54
C LYS A 82 4.25 3.88 8.40
N LEU A 83 5.50 4.32 8.24
CA LEU A 83 5.94 5.05 7.06
C LEU A 83 6.61 4.11 6.06
N ARG A 84 6.46 4.41 4.76
CA ARG A 84 7.10 3.68 3.67
C ARG A 84 8.63 3.81 3.70
N PHE A 85 9.11 5.03 3.98
CA PHE A 85 10.52 5.36 4.04
C PHE A 85 10.84 5.86 5.45
N PRO A 86 11.62 5.11 6.24
CA PRO A 86 12.17 5.61 7.49
C PRO A 86 13.29 6.63 7.22
N ASP A 87 13.40 7.64 8.07
CA ASP A 87 14.52 8.59 8.14
C ASP A 87 15.25 8.45 9.49
N SER A 88 16.12 9.40 9.83
CA SER A 88 16.85 9.44 11.10
C SER A 88 15.99 9.84 12.30
N ILE A 89 14.76 10.32 12.09
CA ILE A 89 13.80 10.62 13.16
C ILE A 89 12.98 9.35 13.47
N GLY A 90 12.62 8.59 12.44
CA GLY A 90 12.10 7.24 12.60
C GLY A 90 11.24 6.74 11.45
N GLY A 91 10.84 5.47 11.55
CA GLY A 91 10.01 4.79 10.55
C GLY A 91 8.51 4.77 10.83
N ASN A 92 8.08 5.36 11.95
CA ASN A 92 6.70 5.32 12.42
C ASN A 92 6.24 6.70 12.88
N VAL A 93 4.93 6.92 12.90
CA VAL A 93 4.28 8.13 13.46
C VAL A 93 3.26 7.72 14.51
N ALA A 94 3.27 8.39 15.66
CA ALA A 94 2.25 8.30 16.70
C ALA A 94 1.40 9.57 16.70
N LEU A 95 0.08 9.42 16.74
CA LEU A 95 -0.89 10.52 16.74
C LEU A 95 -1.82 10.42 17.94
N ARG A 96 -2.16 11.57 18.52
CA ARG A 96 -3.12 11.69 19.62
C ARG A 96 -4.05 12.89 19.41
N ASP A 97 -5.32 12.65 19.68
CA ASP A 97 -6.37 13.65 19.84
C ASP A 97 -6.57 13.89 21.34
N THR A 98 -6.25 15.09 21.83
CA THR A 98 -6.35 15.45 23.26
C THR A 98 -7.66 16.15 23.61
N ASN A 99 -8.41 16.64 22.61
CA ASN A 99 -9.63 17.43 22.80
C ASN A 99 -10.92 16.65 22.46
N GLY A 100 -10.81 15.49 21.83
CA GLY A 100 -11.88 14.57 21.47
C GLY A 100 -12.66 14.95 20.21
N ASP A 101 -12.15 15.84 19.36
CA ASP A 101 -12.84 16.29 18.14
C ASP A 101 -12.64 15.35 16.93
N GLY A 102 -11.83 14.31 17.10
CA GLY A 102 -11.49 13.32 16.09
C GLY A 102 -10.26 13.66 15.26
N ARG A 103 -9.58 14.78 15.52
CA ARG A 103 -8.38 15.26 14.84
C ARG A 103 -7.16 15.14 15.75
N ALA A 104 -6.03 14.73 15.20
CA ALA A 104 -4.80 14.65 15.97
C ALA A 104 -4.17 16.05 16.14
N ASP A 105 -3.96 16.45 17.39
CA ASP A 105 -3.23 17.67 17.77
C ASP A 105 -1.78 17.38 18.20
N ILE A 106 -1.44 16.11 18.47
CA ILE A 106 -0.07 15.68 18.69
C ILE A 106 0.30 14.66 17.62
N ILE A 107 1.41 14.91 16.91
CA ILE A 107 1.96 14.04 15.88
C ILE A 107 3.47 13.91 16.14
N LYS A 108 3.97 12.69 16.31
CA LYS A 108 5.39 12.43 16.61
C LYS A 108 5.93 11.27 15.78
N LYS A 109 7.00 11.51 15.02
CA LYS A 109 7.81 10.43 14.43
C LYS A 109 8.61 9.70 15.52
N PHE A 110 8.80 8.39 15.36
CA PHE A 110 9.56 7.58 16.32
C PHE A 110 10.10 6.28 15.70
N ALA A 111 10.93 5.59 16.49
CA ALA A 111 11.63 4.34 16.17
C ALA A 111 12.62 4.49 15.01
N ASP A 112 13.83 4.91 15.36
CA ASP A 112 14.99 4.85 14.49
C ASP A 112 15.61 3.43 14.55
N TYR A 113 15.65 2.76 13.41
CA TYR A 113 16.23 1.43 13.22
C TYR A 113 16.98 1.39 11.89
N GLU A 114 18.04 0.57 11.80
CA GLU A 114 19.01 0.60 10.68
C GLU A 114 18.44 0.20 9.32
N ASP A 115 17.46 -0.70 9.29
CA ASP A 115 16.87 -1.16 8.03
C ASP A 115 16.00 -0.05 7.40
N LYS A 116 16.58 0.72 6.47
CA LYS A 116 15.90 1.85 5.83
C LYS A 116 15.20 1.51 4.50
N GLY A 117 14.90 0.23 4.25
CA GLY A 117 14.27 -0.23 3.02
C GLY A 117 12.90 0.39 2.69
N PRO A 118 12.54 0.53 1.40
CA PRO A 118 11.33 1.23 0.93
C PRO A 118 10.02 0.41 1.02
N TYR A 119 10.07 -0.79 1.61
CA TYR A 119 8.94 -1.72 1.73
C TYR A 119 8.41 -1.87 3.16
N GLY A 120 8.71 -0.92 4.06
CA GLY A 120 8.12 -0.89 5.39
C GLY A 120 6.59 -1.05 5.37
N THR A 121 6.09 -2.10 6.02
CA THR A 121 4.66 -2.42 6.18
C THR A 121 4.33 -2.74 7.63
N GLY A 122 3.15 -3.30 7.89
CA GLY A 122 2.82 -3.90 9.17
C GLY A 122 2.68 -2.88 10.30
N MET A 123 1.51 -2.82 10.90
CA MET A 123 1.27 -2.06 12.12
C MET A 123 0.12 -2.75 12.84
N ARG A 124 0.39 -3.35 14.00
CA ARG A 124 -0.59 -4.12 14.76
C ARG A 124 -0.39 -3.89 16.26
N VAL A 125 -1.48 -3.67 16.98
CA VAL A 125 -1.48 -3.74 18.45
C VAL A 125 -1.88 -5.16 18.83
N HIS A 126 -1.01 -5.86 19.56
CA HIS A 126 -1.27 -7.23 20.01
C HIS A 126 -0.69 -7.44 21.42
N LYS A 127 -1.52 -7.93 22.36
CA LYS A 127 -1.14 -8.23 23.75
C LYS A 127 -0.36 -7.10 24.47
N GLY A 128 -0.74 -5.84 24.23
CA GLY A 128 -0.11 -4.67 24.86
C GLY A 128 1.23 -4.25 24.22
N TYR A 129 1.59 -4.83 23.08
CA TYR A 129 2.73 -4.43 22.27
C TYR A 129 2.27 -3.81 20.95
N LEU A 130 3.07 -2.88 20.45
CA LEU A 130 2.98 -2.38 19.08
C LEU A 130 3.99 -3.15 18.23
N TYR A 131 3.50 -3.91 17.27
CA TYR A 131 4.30 -4.61 16.26
C TYR A 131 4.30 -3.80 14.97
N PHE A 132 5.47 -3.71 14.33
CA PHE A 132 5.61 -3.11 13.01
C PHE A 132 6.76 -3.76 12.25
N SER A 133 6.73 -3.67 10.93
CA SER A 133 7.79 -4.25 10.09
C SER A 133 8.55 -3.21 9.29
N SER A 134 9.82 -3.45 9.02
CA SER A 134 10.59 -2.79 7.97
C SER A 134 10.63 -3.70 6.73
N GLU A 135 11.64 -3.59 5.87
CA GLU A 135 11.80 -4.45 4.69
C GLU A 135 12.28 -5.87 5.09
N ALA A 136 13.26 -5.92 5.99
CA ALA A 136 13.88 -7.16 6.47
C ALA A 136 13.43 -7.58 7.88
N ASN A 137 12.86 -6.67 8.69
CA ASN A 137 12.66 -6.95 10.12
C ASN A 137 11.22 -6.81 10.58
N VAL A 138 10.86 -7.59 11.60
CA VAL A 138 9.68 -7.37 12.43
C VAL A 138 10.15 -6.95 13.81
N TYR A 139 9.67 -5.81 14.27
CA TYR A 139 9.95 -5.29 15.60
C TYR A 139 8.69 -5.26 16.46
N ARG A 140 8.90 -5.21 17.78
CA ARG A 140 7.88 -4.79 18.72
C ARG A 140 8.43 -3.85 19.78
N THR A 141 7.53 -3.08 20.37
CA THR A 141 7.81 -2.30 21.58
C THR A 141 6.58 -2.31 22.49
N LYS A 142 6.80 -2.29 23.80
CA LYS A 142 5.70 -2.37 24.79
C LYS A 142 4.96 -1.02 24.82
N LEU A 143 3.64 -1.07 24.74
CA LEU A 143 2.81 0.13 24.86
C LEU A 143 2.70 0.55 26.32
N ASN A 144 2.87 1.85 26.57
CA ASN A 144 2.71 2.47 27.88
C ASN A 144 1.48 3.40 27.84
N PRO A 145 0.43 3.14 28.63
CA PRO A 145 -0.77 4.00 28.63
C PRO A 145 -0.50 5.48 28.97
N LYS A 146 0.63 5.77 29.63
CA LYS A 146 1.02 7.13 30.04
C LYS A 146 1.81 7.88 28.97
N SER A 147 2.37 7.19 27.97
CA SER A 147 3.17 7.81 26.91
C SER A 147 2.53 7.58 25.54
N LEU A 148 2.61 8.58 24.65
CA LEU A 148 2.16 8.43 23.26
C LEU A 148 3.16 7.58 22.47
N VAL A 149 4.43 7.97 22.53
CA VAL A 149 5.53 7.23 21.90
C VAL A 149 5.96 6.13 22.89
N PRO A 150 5.99 4.85 22.48
CA PRO A 150 6.49 3.78 23.32
C PRO A 150 7.91 4.07 23.81
N ASP A 151 8.12 3.93 25.12
CA ASP A 151 9.38 4.21 25.82
C ASP A 151 10.14 2.93 26.22
N GLY A 152 9.57 1.76 25.93
CA GLY A 152 10.22 0.46 26.08
C GLY A 152 11.25 0.19 24.99
N PRO A 153 12.13 -0.81 25.19
CA PRO A 153 13.13 -1.19 24.20
C PRO A 153 12.46 -1.59 22.87
N LEU A 154 13.16 -1.31 21.78
CA LEU A 154 12.80 -1.82 20.47
C LEU A 154 13.32 -3.25 20.33
N GLU A 155 12.42 -4.24 20.45
CA GLU A 155 12.76 -5.65 20.37
C GLU A 155 12.68 -6.15 18.93
N LEU A 156 13.73 -6.81 18.45
CA LEU A 156 13.71 -7.54 17.18
C LEU A 156 13.03 -8.90 17.37
N ILE A 157 11.99 -9.17 16.57
CA ILE A 157 11.20 -10.39 16.65
C ILE A 157 11.58 -11.37 15.53
N LEU A 158 11.72 -10.86 14.32
CA LEU A 158 12.07 -11.66 13.14
C LEU A 158 13.03 -10.86 12.26
N HIS A 159 14.10 -11.51 11.81
CA HIS A 159 15.01 -11.01 10.79
C HIS A 159 14.96 -11.91 9.55
N ASP A 160 14.65 -11.29 8.42
CA ASP A 160 14.82 -11.87 7.08
C ASP A 160 16.22 -11.53 6.57
N ALA A 161 17.09 -12.54 6.53
CA ALA A 161 18.47 -12.39 6.07
C ALA A 161 18.60 -12.38 4.53
N ALA A 162 17.48 -12.44 3.80
CA ALA A 162 17.50 -12.33 2.35
C ALA A 162 17.99 -10.94 1.91
N ALA A 163 18.73 -10.90 0.79
CA ALA A 163 19.03 -9.63 0.13
C ALA A 163 17.73 -8.96 -0.34
N PRO A 164 17.69 -7.62 -0.44
CA PRO A 164 16.53 -6.92 -0.98
C PRO A 164 16.15 -7.44 -2.37
N HIS A 165 14.85 -7.66 -2.58
CA HIS A 165 14.32 -8.27 -3.78
C HIS A 165 12.91 -7.74 -4.12
N GLU A 166 12.25 -8.36 -5.12
CA GLU A 166 10.86 -8.05 -5.42
C GLU A 166 9.96 -8.56 -4.29
N HIS A 167 9.04 -7.71 -3.80
CA HIS A 167 7.99 -8.07 -2.84
C HIS A 167 8.43 -8.36 -1.40
N ASP A 168 9.27 -7.48 -0.84
CA ASP A 168 9.84 -7.67 0.49
C ASP A 168 8.93 -7.28 1.66
N ALA A 169 7.70 -6.82 1.38
CA ALA A 169 6.76 -6.44 2.43
C ALA A 169 6.51 -7.59 3.43
N LYS A 170 6.44 -7.25 4.72
CA LYS A 170 6.25 -8.20 5.83
C LYS A 170 4.94 -7.91 6.58
N PRO A 171 3.76 -8.18 6.00
CA PRO A 171 2.50 -8.06 6.74
C PRO A 171 2.45 -9.08 7.89
N LEU A 172 1.67 -8.74 8.92
CA LEU A 172 1.62 -9.50 10.17
C LEU A 172 0.17 -9.84 10.53
N ALA A 173 -0.05 -11.09 10.94
CA ALA A 173 -1.28 -11.54 11.57
C ALA A 173 -0.95 -12.42 12.78
N PHE A 174 -1.83 -12.44 13.77
CA PHE A 174 -1.69 -13.24 14.98
C PHE A 174 -2.93 -14.09 15.17
N ASP A 175 -2.74 -15.34 15.58
CA ASP A 175 -3.86 -16.15 16.07
C ASP A 175 -4.02 -16.05 17.59
N ASN A 176 -4.94 -16.84 18.14
CA ASN A 176 -5.18 -16.91 19.58
C ASN A 176 -4.39 -18.04 20.27
N ALA A 177 -3.51 -18.72 19.53
CA ALA A 177 -2.71 -19.86 20.01
C ALA A 177 -1.24 -19.50 20.27
N GLY A 178 -0.88 -18.22 20.14
CA GLY A 178 0.49 -17.73 20.36
C GLY A 178 1.36 -17.77 19.11
N HIS A 179 0.74 -17.73 17.92
CA HIS A 179 1.48 -17.75 16.66
C HIS A 179 1.37 -16.43 15.91
N MET A 180 2.51 -16.02 15.36
CA MET A 180 2.63 -14.92 14.40
C MET A 180 2.81 -15.47 12.99
N TYR A 181 2.07 -14.93 12.03
CA TYR A 181 2.17 -15.28 10.62
C TYR A 181 2.80 -14.14 9.84
N VAL A 182 3.82 -14.47 9.04
CA VAL A 182 4.56 -13.51 8.21
C VAL A 182 4.69 -14.04 6.79
N ALA A 183 4.39 -13.20 5.81
CA ALA A 183 4.58 -13.54 4.41
C ALA A 183 6.02 -13.26 3.95
N PHE A 184 6.55 -14.13 3.09
CA PHE A 184 7.81 -13.91 2.37
C PHE A 184 7.48 -13.90 0.87
N GLY A 185 7.46 -12.70 0.28
CA GLY A 185 7.13 -12.49 -1.13
C GLY A 185 8.18 -13.05 -2.07
N ALA A 186 7.83 -13.24 -3.34
CA ALA A 186 8.72 -13.84 -4.32
C ALA A 186 9.66 -12.84 -5.00
N PRO A 187 10.97 -13.14 -5.14
CA PRO A 187 11.93 -12.30 -5.88
C PRO A 187 11.73 -12.35 -7.41
N SER A 188 10.55 -12.77 -7.88
CA SER A 188 10.24 -12.94 -9.30
C SER A 188 8.75 -12.84 -9.56
N ASN A 189 8.39 -12.42 -10.77
CA ASN A 189 7.01 -12.38 -11.22
C ASN A 189 6.38 -13.78 -11.38
N ALA A 190 7.12 -14.74 -11.95
CA ALA A 190 6.62 -16.08 -12.29
C ALA A 190 7.68 -17.21 -12.21
N CYS A 191 8.75 -17.01 -11.43
CA CYS A 191 9.85 -17.97 -11.25
C CYS A 191 10.47 -18.40 -12.58
N GLN A 192 10.95 -17.38 -13.31
CA GLN A 192 11.51 -17.52 -14.66
C GLN A 192 13.02 -17.73 -14.61
N GLU A 193 13.59 -18.35 -15.64
CA GLU A 193 15.04 -18.43 -15.84
C GLU A 193 15.68 -17.04 -15.92
N GLN A 194 14.97 -16.10 -16.54
CA GLN A 194 15.32 -14.69 -16.60
C GLN A 194 14.09 -13.87 -16.23
N ASN A 195 14.13 -13.24 -15.05
CA ASN A 195 12.99 -12.53 -14.49
C ASN A 195 12.54 -11.39 -15.41
N ARG A 196 11.23 -11.31 -15.69
CA ARG A 196 10.59 -10.26 -16.51
C ARG A 196 11.08 -10.11 -17.95
N VAL A 197 11.86 -11.06 -18.48
CA VAL A 197 12.30 -11.06 -19.88
C VAL A 197 11.23 -11.70 -20.78
N PRO A 198 10.79 -11.04 -21.88
CA PRO A 198 9.80 -11.61 -22.79
C PRO A 198 10.20 -12.99 -23.32
N GLY A 199 9.27 -13.93 -23.25
CA GLY A 199 9.47 -15.32 -23.67
C GLY A 199 10.32 -16.20 -22.73
N SER A 200 10.84 -15.67 -21.61
CA SER A 200 11.61 -16.48 -20.65
C SER A 200 10.77 -17.64 -20.10
N LYS A 201 11.40 -18.81 -20.01
CA LYS A 201 10.76 -20.04 -19.51
C LYS A 201 10.71 -20.04 -18.00
N GLY A 202 9.68 -20.71 -17.47
CA GLY A 202 9.56 -20.97 -16.03
C GLY A 202 10.48 -22.12 -15.61
N ILE A 203 11.03 -22.03 -14.41
CA ILE A 203 11.88 -23.08 -13.86
C ILE A 203 10.99 -24.21 -13.32
N LYS A 204 11.09 -25.40 -13.93
CA LYS A 204 10.35 -26.59 -13.47
C LYS A 204 10.82 -26.96 -12.06
N GLY A 205 9.88 -27.14 -11.12
CA GLY A 205 10.23 -27.37 -9.72
C GLY A 205 10.77 -26.11 -9.04
N CYS A 206 10.16 -24.96 -9.35
CA CYS A 206 10.56 -23.62 -8.93
C CYS A 206 11.27 -23.60 -7.57
N PRO A 207 12.58 -23.28 -7.53
CA PRO A 207 13.37 -23.34 -6.30
C PRO A 207 12.92 -22.30 -5.27
N LEU A 208 12.32 -21.18 -5.74
CA LEU A 208 11.86 -20.10 -4.86
C LEU A 208 10.81 -20.55 -3.85
N LEU A 209 9.97 -21.54 -4.19
CA LEU A 209 8.90 -22.02 -3.28
C LEU A 209 9.42 -22.59 -1.95
N LYS A 210 10.73 -22.87 -1.84
CA LYS A 210 11.37 -23.29 -0.59
C LYS A 210 11.39 -22.18 0.46
N GLN A 211 11.58 -20.93 0.04
CA GLN A 211 11.83 -19.78 0.91
C GLN A 211 10.91 -18.58 0.64
N TYR A 212 10.19 -18.58 -0.48
CA TYR A 212 9.42 -17.43 -0.94
C TYR A 212 8.09 -17.86 -1.53
N GLY A 213 7.24 -16.87 -1.80
CA GLY A 213 5.92 -17.07 -2.35
C GLY A 213 4.99 -17.81 -1.37
N GLY A 214 5.14 -17.54 -0.08
CA GLY A 214 4.47 -18.28 0.99
C GLY A 214 4.36 -17.51 2.30
N ILE A 215 3.81 -18.20 3.32
CA ILE A 215 3.58 -17.67 4.66
C ILE A 215 4.19 -18.65 5.67
N TRP A 216 4.91 -18.10 6.64
CA TRP A 216 5.53 -18.85 7.73
C TRP A 216 4.86 -18.50 9.05
N GLN A 217 4.73 -19.51 9.89
CA GLN A 217 4.21 -19.44 11.25
C GLN A 217 5.39 -19.44 12.23
N PHE A 218 5.40 -18.50 13.15
CA PHE A 218 6.43 -18.28 14.18
C PHE A 218 5.79 -18.28 15.57
N ASP A 219 6.61 -18.48 16.60
CA ASP A 219 6.20 -18.20 17.98
C ASP A 219 6.18 -16.67 18.18
N GLU A 220 5.05 -16.10 18.57
CA GLU A 220 4.96 -14.64 18.75
C GLU A 220 5.75 -14.10 19.95
N ALA A 221 6.10 -14.97 20.91
CA ALA A 221 6.79 -14.60 22.14
C ALA A 221 8.31 -14.62 21.99
N LYS A 222 8.84 -15.41 21.05
CA LYS A 222 10.29 -15.61 20.83
C LYS A 222 10.91 -14.45 20.04
N PRO A 223 11.87 -13.68 20.61
CA PRO A 223 12.60 -12.66 19.87
C PRO A 223 13.70 -13.28 18.99
N ASN A 224 14.26 -12.47 18.08
CA ASN A 224 15.41 -12.79 17.23
C ASN A 224 15.25 -14.07 16.39
N GLN A 225 14.05 -14.37 15.92
CA GLN A 225 13.81 -15.48 15.00
C GLN A 225 14.38 -15.15 13.62
N VAL A 226 14.71 -16.18 12.86
CA VAL A 226 14.96 -16.12 11.41
C VAL A 226 13.98 -17.02 10.67
N GLN A 227 13.89 -16.93 9.34
CA GLN A 227 12.93 -17.75 8.57
C GLN A 227 13.02 -19.25 8.88
N ALA A 228 14.22 -19.78 9.13
CA ALA A 228 14.45 -21.18 9.45
C ALA A 228 13.86 -21.64 10.80
N ASP A 229 13.60 -20.72 11.73
CA ASP A 229 12.85 -21.00 12.97
C ASP A 229 11.35 -21.19 12.72
N GLY A 230 10.84 -20.66 11.60
CA GLY A 230 9.42 -20.68 11.25
C GLY A 230 9.01 -21.97 10.55
N ILE A 231 7.74 -22.34 10.72
CA ILE A 231 7.12 -23.45 10.00
C ILE A 231 6.42 -22.88 8.76
N ARG A 232 6.79 -23.35 7.56
CA ARG A 232 6.07 -22.96 6.33
C ARG A 232 4.60 -23.39 6.44
N TYR A 233 3.72 -22.42 6.57
CA TYR A 233 2.29 -22.60 6.78
C TYR A 233 1.55 -22.75 5.45
N ALA A 234 1.91 -21.94 4.45
CA ALA A 234 1.30 -21.97 3.12
C ALA A 234 2.30 -21.55 2.03
N THR A 235 2.00 -21.88 0.79
CA THR A 235 2.83 -21.57 -0.39
C THR A 235 1.98 -21.25 -1.62
N GLY A 236 2.63 -20.94 -2.73
CA GLY A 236 1.97 -20.72 -4.02
C GLY A 236 1.27 -19.37 -4.15
N MET A 237 1.76 -18.34 -3.45
CA MET A 237 1.23 -16.96 -3.51
C MET A 237 2.39 -15.99 -3.80
N ARG A 238 2.38 -15.32 -4.96
CA ARG A 238 3.49 -14.45 -5.40
C ARG A 238 3.87 -13.38 -4.37
N SER A 239 2.88 -12.61 -3.93
CA SER A 239 3.04 -11.49 -3.02
C SER A 239 1.78 -11.33 -2.18
N VAL A 240 1.96 -11.20 -0.87
CA VAL A 240 0.88 -11.02 0.10
C VAL A 240 1.20 -9.75 0.88
N VAL A 241 0.26 -8.82 0.88
CA VAL A 241 0.32 -7.59 1.68
C VAL A 241 -0.94 -7.48 2.53
N ALA A 242 -2.11 -7.75 1.95
CA ALA A 242 -3.37 -7.86 2.66
C ALA A 242 -3.51 -9.23 3.36
N MET A 243 -3.32 -9.27 4.67
CA MET A 243 -3.42 -10.47 5.50
C MET A 243 -4.02 -10.16 6.88
N ASP A 244 -4.94 -11.01 7.32
CA ASP A 244 -5.54 -10.91 8.65
C ASP A 244 -6.04 -12.26 9.16
N TRP A 245 -6.14 -12.38 10.48
CA TRP A 245 -6.71 -13.54 11.15
C TRP A 245 -8.17 -13.29 11.52
N ASN A 246 -9.08 -14.12 11.01
CA ASN A 246 -10.47 -14.05 11.42
C ASN A 246 -10.67 -14.85 12.71
N THR A 247 -10.94 -14.16 13.80
CA THR A 247 -11.17 -14.79 15.11
C THR A 247 -12.53 -15.50 15.21
N ALA A 248 -13.49 -15.17 14.35
CA ALA A 248 -14.81 -15.79 14.37
C ALA A 248 -14.80 -17.24 13.87
N ASP A 249 -13.82 -17.63 13.06
CA ASP A 249 -13.66 -19.00 12.55
C ASP A 249 -12.23 -19.54 12.64
N SER A 250 -11.35 -18.85 13.38
CA SER A 250 -9.98 -19.24 13.68
C SER A 250 -9.19 -19.63 12.43
N CYS A 251 -9.18 -18.75 11.43
CA CYS A 251 -8.49 -19.00 10.17
C CYS A 251 -7.74 -17.77 9.67
N LEU A 252 -6.59 -18.01 9.03
CA LEU A 252 -5.85 -16.99 8.30
C LEU A 252 -6.51 -16.74 6.95
N TYR A 253 -6.55 -15.47 6.54
CA TYR A 253 -7.01 -15.08 5.22
C TYR A 253 -6.04 -14.09 4.59
N VAL A 254 -5.96 -14.14 3.26
CA VAL A 254 -5.14 -13.21 2.48
C VAL A 254 -5.88 -12.76 1.23
N VAL A 255 -5.55 -11.57 0.74
CA VAL A 255 -5.84 -11.19 -0.64
C VAL A 255 -4.51 -11.05 -1.37
N ALA A 256 -4.14 -12.08 -2.13
CA ALA A 256 -2.84 -12.19 -2.77
C ALA A 256 -2.80 -11.40 -4.08
N HIS A 257 -1.67 -10.73 -4.32
CA HIS A 257 -1.41 -10.04 -5.59
C HIS A 257 -1.16 -11.06 -6.70
N GLY A 258 -1.86 -10.90 -7.82
CA GLY A 258 -1.65 -11.67 -9.04
C GLY A 258 -0.29 -11.38 -9.70
N ARG A 259 0.06 -12.13 -10.75
CA ARG A 259 1.25 -11.81 -11.58
C ARG A 259 1.03 -10.57 -12.45
N ASP A 260 2.11 -9.90 -12.79
CA ASP A 260 2.14 -8.73 -13.68
C ASP A 260 2.44 -9.12 -15.13
N ASP A 261 2.27 -8.25 -16.12
CA ASP A 261 3.02 -8.30 -17.41
C ASP A 261 2.65 -9.40 -18.42
N LEU A 262 1.41 -9.91 -18.42
CA LEU A 262 0.99 -10.96 -19.36
C LEU A 262 1.24 -10.58 -20.83
N ARG A 263 0.80 -9.38 -21.25
CA ARG A 263 1.08 -8.89 -22.62
C ARG A 263 2.53 -8.49 -22.82
N LEU A 264 3.16 -7.82 -21.84
CA LEU A 264 4.54 -7.36 -21.99
C LEU A 264 5.47 -8.53 -22.26
N GLN A 265 5.27 -9.67 -21.58
CA GLN A 265 6.11 -10.85 -21.75
C GLN A 265 5.62 -11.79 -22.88
N PHE A 266 4.31 -11.82 -23.15
CA PHE A 266 3.71 -12.71 -24.15
C PHE A 266 2.72 -11.97 -25.07
N PRO A 267 3.19 -10.98 -25.85
CA PRO A 267 2.32 -10.12 -26.67
C PRO A 267 1.65 -10.87 -27.83
N LYS A 268 2.14 -12.06 -28.18
CA LYS A 268 1.52 -12.96 -29.18
C LYS A 268 0.37 -13.80 -28.61
N ILE A 269 0.25 -13.89 -27.28
CA ILE A 269 -0.76 -14.70 -26.58
C ILE A 269 -1.84 -13.82 -25.97
N PHE A 270 -1.46 -12.68 -25.37
CA PHE A 270 -2.39 -11.80 -24.68
C PHE A 270 -2.55 -10.45 -25.36
N SER A 271 -3.81 -10.04 -25.51
CA SER A 271 -4.16 -8.68 -25.90
C SER A 271 -3.90 -7.67 -24.78
N ALA A 272 -3.92 -6.38 -25.13
CA ALA A 272 -3.82 -5.31 -24.12
C ALA A 272 -4.95 -5.42 -23.10
N TRP A 273 -6.16 -5.69 -23.59
CA TRP A 273 -7.34 -5.86 -22.74
C TRP A 273 -7.16 -7.00 -21.75
N GLN A 274 -6.71 -8.17 -22.22
CA GLN A 274 -6.48 -9.33 -21.36
C GLN A 274 -5.44 -9.01 -20.29
N SER A 275 -4.34 -8.33 -20.64
CA SER A 275 -3.32 -7.94 -19.66
C SER A 275 -3.85 -6.96 -18.63
N ALA A 276 -4.83 -6.10 -18.97
CA ALA A 276 -5.41 -5.13 -18.05
C ALA A 276 -6.48 -5.73 -17.12
N VAL A 277 -7.01 -6.92 -17.42
CA VAL A 277 -8.09 -7.57 -16.63
C VAL A 277 -7.71 -8.93 -16.06
N LEU A 278 -6.55 -9.47 -16.44
CA LEU A 278 -5.97 -10.71 -15.93
C LEU A 278 -4.55 -10.46 -15.38
N PRO A 279 -4.10 -11.26 -14.41
CA PRO A 279 -4.85 -12.26 -13.62
C PRO A 279 -5.57 -11.63 -12.42
N ALA A 280 -6.46 -12.38 -11.76
CA ALA A 280 -7.17 -11.87 -10.57
C ALA A 280 -6.23 -11.57 -9.40
N GLU A 281 -6.67 -10.65 -8.53
CA GLU A 281 -6.26 -10.65 -7.12
C GLU A 281 -7.10 -11.70 -6.38
N GLU A 282 -6.45 -12.60 -5.64
CA GLU A 282 -7.10 -13.81 -5.10
C GLU A 282 -7.37 -13.68 -3.59
N PHE A 283 -8.66 -13.64 -3.18
CA PHE A 283 -9.04 -13.76 -1.76
C PHE A 283 -9.04 -15.24 -1.37
N ILE A 284 -8.13 -15.65 -0.50
CA ILE A 284 -7.90 -17.06 -0.16
C ILE A 284 -8.08 -17.26 1.34
N LYS A 285 -8.80 -18.31 1.70
CA LYS A 285 -8.81 -18.87 3.05
C LYS A 285 -7.61 -19.80 3.20
N VAL A 286 -6.69 -19.47 4.10
CA VAL A 286 -5.40 -20.15 4.24
C VAL A 286 -5.42 -21.07 5.45
N LYS A 287 -5.06 -22.33 5.22
CA LYS A 287 -4.83 -23.34 6.27
C LYS A 287 -3.40 -23.86 6.16
N LYS A 288 -2.93 -24.56 7.19
CA LYS A 288 -1.65 -25.26 7.13
C LYS A 288 -1.61 -26.20 5.92
N GLY A 289 -0.59 -26.07 5.08
CA GLY A 289 -0.42 -26.83 3.85
C GLY A 289 -1.13 -26.26 2.61
N THR A 290 -1.81 -25.12 2.70
CA THR A 290 -2.41 -24.46 1.53
C THR A 290 -1.35 -24.16 0.46
N ASP A 291 -1.61 -24.60 -0.76
CA ASP A 291 -0.85 -24.23 -1.97
C ASP A 291 -1.79 -23.56 -2.97
N ALA A 292 -1.58 -22.27 -3.25
CA ALA A 292 -2.41 -21.49 -4.17
C ALA A 292 -1.93 -21.52 -5.64
N GLY A 293 -0.86 -22.25 -5.94
CA GLY A 293 -0.49 -22.64 -7.30
C GLY A 293 0.41 -21.70 -8.08
N TRP A 294 0.75 -20.51 -7.58
CA TRP A 294 1.89 -19.76 -8.12
C TRP A 294 3.18 -20.60 -7.95
N PRO A 295 4.15 -20.56 -8.88
CA PRO A 295 4.18 -19.77 -10.11
C PRO A 295 3.50 -20.43 -11.31
N TYR A 296 2.99 -21.66 -11.17
CA TYR A 296 2.54 -22.46 -12.30
C TYR A 296 1.20 -22.00 -12.87
N TYR A 297 0.32 -21.45 -12.02
CA TYR A 297 -1.03 -21.05 -12.41
C TYR A 297 -1.35 -19.63 -11.98
N TYR A 298 -2.21 -18.99 -12.76
CA TYR A 298 -2.89 -17.75 -12.40
C TYR A 298 -4.40 -17.96 -12.44
N TYR A 299 -5.17 -17.24 -11.64
CA TYR A 299 -6.63 -17.32 -11.68
C TYR A 299 -7.22 -16.35 -12.72
N ASP A 300 -8.06 -16.86 -13.61
CA ASP A 300 -8.87 -16.07 -14.54
C ASP A 300 -10.25 -15.81 -13.89
N PRO A 301 -10.55 -14.57 -13.48
CA PRO A 301 -11.82 -14.25 -12.80
C PRO A 301 -13.04 -14.29 -13.73
N ILE A 302 -12.83 -14.22 -15.05
CA ILE A 302 -13.89 -14.29 -16.05
C ILE A 302 -14.26 -15.76 -16.28
N LYS A 303 -13.26 -16.62 -16.47
CA LYS A 303 -13.44 -18.06 -16.67
C LYS A 303 -13.60 -18.83 -15.36
N LYS A 304 -13.36 -18.19 -14.21
CA LYS A 304 -13.45 -18.72 -12.84
C LYS A 304 -12.62 -19.98 -12.61
N LYS A 305 -11.40 -20.00 -13.14
CA LYS A 305 -10.49 -21.14 -13.00
C LYS A 305 -9.03 -20.74 -13.10
N LYS A 306 -8.17 -21.56 -12.50
CA LYS A 306 -6.72 -21.46 -12.66
C LYS A 306 -6.31 -21.91 -14.06
N LEU A 307 -5.54 -21.07 -14.75
CA LEU A 307 -4.95 -21.32 -16.06
C LEU A 307 -3.44 -21.46 -15.92
N LEU A 308 -2.85 -22.33 -16.73
CA LEU A 308 -1.41 -22.55 -16.74
C LEU A 308 -0.71 -21.28 -17.22
N ASN A 309 0.31 -20.84 -16.49
CA ASN A 309 1.12 -19.69 -16.87
C ASN A 309 1.90 -19.99 -18.18
N PRO A 310 2.04 -18.99 -19.08
CA PRO A 310 2.74 -19.16 -20.35
C PRO A 310 4.19 -19.65 -20.23
N GLU A 311 4.87 -19.22 -19.16
CA GLU A 311 6.21 -19.64 -18.75
C GLU A 311 6.34 -21.17 -18.67
N TYR A 312 5.23 -21.85 -18.36
CA TYR A 312 5.13 -23.30 -18.18
C TYR A 312 4.34 -23.99 -19.31
N GLY A 313 4.19 -23.33 -20.47
CA GLY A 313 3.49 -23.87 -21.64
C GLY A 313 1.98 -23.59 -21.67
N GLY A 314 1.53 -22.58 -20.92
CA GLY A 314 0.19 -22.02 -21.04
C GLY A 314 0.00 -21.19 -22.32
N ASN A 315 -1.25 -21.07 -22.77
CA ASN A 315 -1.63 -20.30 -23.97
C ASN A 315 -2.86 -19.40 -23.72
N GLY A 316 -3.17 -19.10 -22.46
CA GLY A 316 -4.38 -18.35 -22.07
C GLY A 316 -5.67 -19.17 -22.07
N ILE A 317 -5.62 -20.47 -22.39
CA ILE A 317 -6.77 -21.39 -22.39
C ILE A 317 -6.48 -22.67 -21.58
N LYS A 318 -5.26 -23.19 -21.66
CA LYS A 318 -4.85 -24.44 -21.01
C LYS A 318 -5.00 -24.38 -19.49
N VAL A 319 -5.79 -25.28 -18.92
CA VAL A 319 -6.06 -25.35 -17.47
C VAL A 319 -5.03 -26.17 -16.69
N GLY A 320 -4.37 -27.13 -17.34
CA GLY A 320 -3.46 -28.07 -16.67
C GLY A 320 -4.11 -28.73 -15.46
N ASN A 321 -3.34 -28.86 -14.37
CA ASN A 321 -3.82 -29.38 -13.09
C ASN A 321 -4.24 -28.24 -12.14
N GLY A 322 -4.65 -27.08 -12.65
CA GLY A 322 -4.94 -25.89 -11.84
C GLY A 322 -6.01 -26.09 -10.77
N ALA A 323 -6.93 -27.05 -10.96
CA ALA A 323 -8.00 -27.38 -10.01
C ALA A 323 -7.49 -28.05 -8.72
N LYS A 324 -6.27 -28.61 -8.69
CA LYS A 324 -5.73 -29.26 -7.49
C LYS A 324 -5.26 -28.25 -6.43
N TYR A 325 -5.03 -27.00 -6.83
CA TYR A 325 -4.56 -25.93 -5.95
C TYR A 325 -5.74 -25.24 -5.28
N ALA A 326 -5.45 -24.52 -4.19
CA ALA A 326 -6.45 -23.73 -3.48
C ALA A 326 -7.11 -22.73 -4.42
N GLN A 327 -8.44 -22.77 -4.48
CA GLN A 327 -9.22 -21.80 -5.25
C GLN A 327 -9.55 -20.59 -4.38
N PRO A 328 -9.62 -19.38 -4.97
CA PRO A 328 -10.04 -18.21 -4.23
C PRO A 328 -11.49 -18.36 -3.76
N ILE A 329 -11.78 -17.92 -2.54
CA ILE A 329 -13.16 -17.78 -2.02
C ILE A 329 -13.87 -16.59 -2.68
N MET A 330 -13.10 -15.64 -3.22
CA MET A 330 -13.53 -14.54 -4.06
C MET A 330 -12.34 -14.06 -4.90
N ALA A 331 -12.60 -13.64 -6.14
CA ALA A 331 -11.58 -13.08 -7.02
C ALA A 331 -11.92 -11.64 -7.36
N PHE A 332 -10.93 -10.76 -7.34
CA PHE A 332 -11.07 -9.38 -7.76
C PHE A 332 -10.42 -9.16 -9.12
N PRO A 333 -10.84 -8.13 -9.88
CA PRO A 333 -10.19 -7.78 -11.14
C PRO A 333 -8.69 -7.52 -10.96
N ALA A 334 -7.94 -7.73 -12.04
CA ALA A 334 -6.49 -7.65 -12.02
C ALA A 334 -5.96 -6.28 -11.60
N HIS A 335 -4.82 -6.34 -10.91
CA HIS A 335 -3.96 -5.21 -10.59
C HIS A 335 -4.57 -4.19 -9.63
N TRP A 336 -5.64 -4.51 -8.92
CA TRP A 336 -6.24 -3.59 -7.94
C TRP A 336 -5.37 -3.39 -6.69
N ALA A 337 -4.34 -4.21 -6.51
CA ALA A 337 -3.31 -4.07 -5.47
C ALA A 337 -3.91 -4.03 -4.04
N PRO A 338 -4.41 -5.17 -3.52
CA PRO A 338 -4.93 -5.26 -2.16
C PRO A 338 -3.79 -5.14 -1.14
N ASN A 339 -3.81 -4.08 -0.34
CA ASN A 339 -2.67 -3.74 0.54
C ASN A 339 -2.97 -3.84 2.03
N ASP A 340 -4.23 -3.97 2.45
CA ASP A 340 -4.56 -4.38 3.82
C ASP A 340 -5.89 -5.12 3.82
N LEU A 341 -6.04 -6.05 4.77
CA LEU A 341 -7.23 -6.84 5.04
C LEU A 341 -7.54 -6.68 6.52
N PHE A 342 -8.81 -6.46 6.86
CA PHE A 342 -9.23 -6.28 8.24
C PHE A 342 -10.61 -6.88 8.49
N PHE A 343 -10.72 -7.83 9.42
CA PHE A 343 -12.01 -8.35 9.87
C PHE A 343 -12.60 -7.49 10.99
N TYR A 344 -13.75 -6.87 10.72
CA TYR A 344 -14.36 -5.92 11.64
C TYR A 344 -15.13 -6.62 12.77
N THR A 345 -14.70 -6.44 14.01
CA THR A 345 -15.33 -7.06 15.20
C THR A 345 -16.15 -6.06 16.04
N GLY A 346 -16.09 -4.78 15.71
CA GLY A 346 -16.74 -3.70 16.42
C GLY A 346 -18.27 -3.74 16.36
N ASN A 347 -18.89 -2.95 17.22
CA ASN A 347 -20.35 -2.84 17.28
C ASN A 347 -20.87 -1.46 16.85
N GLN A 348 -20.01 -0.54 16.40
CA GLN A 348 -20.42 0.81 16.01
C GLN A 348 -21.18 0.79 14.67
N PHE A 349 -20.74 -0.05 13.74
CA PHE A 349 -21.35 -0.16 12.43
C PHE A 349 -22.62 -1.03 12.47
N PRO A 350 -23.49 -0.96 11.44
CA PRO A 350 -24.61 -1.88 11.31
C PRO A 350 -24.18 -3.35 11.39
N ALA A 351 -25.02 -4.22 11.95
CA ALA A 351 -24.66 -5.60 12.29
C ALA A 351 -24.08 -6.42 11.13
N ARG A 352 -24.48 -6.12 9.88
CA ARG A 352 -23.97 -6.75 8.66
C ARG A 352 -22.46 -6.63 8.45
N TYR A 353 -21.83 -5.61 9.05
CA TYR A 353 -20.39 -5.37 8.93
C TYR A 353 -19.57 -6.27 9.87
N LYS A 354 -20.20 -6.76 10.94
CA LYS A 354 -19.53 -7.56 11.97
C LYS A 354 -19.06 -8.90 11.40
N ASN A 355 -17.82 -9.24 11.71
CA ASN A 355 -17.05 -10.38 11.22
C ASN A 355 -16.88 -10.45 9.70
N GLY A 356 -17.22 -9.37 8.97
CA GLY A 356 -16.94 -9.23 7.54
C GLY A 356 -15.56 -8.62 7.29
N ALA A 357 -15.09 -8.73 6.06
CA ALA A 357 -13.75 -8.28 5.66
C ALA A 357 -13.81 -6.91 5.00
N PHE A 358 -13.02 -5.97 5.49
CA PHE A 358 -12.63 -4.76 4.77
C PHE A 358 -11.31 -4.99 4.05
N ILE A 359 -11.20 -4.51 2.81
CA ILE A 359 -9.97 -4.63 2.01
C ILE A 359 -9.65 -3.28 1.40
N ALA A 360 -8.44 -2.79 1.60
CA ALA A 360 -7.93 -1.58 0.97
C ALA A 360 -7.25 -1.92 -0.36
N PHE A 361 -7.82 -1.45 -1.47
CA PHE A 361 -7.23 -1.55 -2.80
C PHE A 361 -6.48 -0.27 -3.14
N HIS A 362 -5.17 -0.38 -3.22
CA HIS A 362 -4.25 0.75 -3.44
C HIS A 362 -4.28 1.29 -4.87
N GLY A 363 -4.81 0.49 -5.78
CA GLY A 363 -5.05 0.87 -7.16
C GLY A 363 -3.90 0.52 -8.10
N SER A 364 -4.27 0.34 -9.36
CA SER A 364 -3.44 -0.31 -10.36
C SER A 364 -2.35 0.58 -10.95
N THR A 365 -1.30 -0.09 -11.40
CA THR A 365 -0.20 0.47 -12.20
C THR A 365 -0.08 -0.23 -13.56
N ASN A 366 -0.46 -1.52 -13.64
CA ASN A 366 -0.23 -2.41 -14.78
C ASN A 366 -1.47 -2.63 -15.69
N ARG A 367 -2.17 -1.57 -16.08
CA ARG A 367 -3.41 -1.66 -16.88
C ARG A 367 -3.41 -0.89 -18.19
N SER A 368 -2.27 -0.31 -18.57
CA SER A 368 -2.17 0.43 -19.83
C SER A 368 -2.51 -0.45 -21.05
N PRO A 369 -3.23 0.06 -22.06
CA PRO A 369 -3.74 1.42 -22.28
C PRO A 369 -5.13 1.70 -21.67
N TYR A 370 -5.67 0.80 -20.86
CA TYR A 370 -6.97 1.01 -20.20
C TYR A 370 -6.80 1.91 -18.96
N PRO A 371 -7.88 2.58 -18.49
CA PRO A 371 -7.82 3.37 -17.26
C PRO A 371 -7.31 2.52 -16.10
N GLN A 372 -6.60 3.13 -15.16
CA GLN A 372 -6.29 2.51 -13.88
C GLN A 372 -7.59 2.29 -13.07
N ALA A 373 -7.60 1.28 -12.19
CA ALA A 373 -8.76 0.91 -11.36
C ALA A 373 -8.33 0.49 -9.97
N GLY A 374 -9.32 0.23 -9.10
CA GLY A 374 -9.11 0.06 -7.67
C GLY A 374 -9.26 1.42 -6.98
N PHE A 375 -8.33 1.75 -6.07
CA PHE A 375 -8.32 3.01 -5.31
C PHE A 375 -9.54 3.17 -4.39
N PHE A 376 -9.92 2.11 -3.67
CA PHE A 376 -11.09 2.13 -2.79
C PHE A 376 -10.94 1.16 -1.63
N VAL A 377 -11.80 1.31 -0.62
CA VAL A 377 -11.98 0.29 0.41
C VAL A 377 -13.26 -0.47 0.12
N CYS A 378 -13.12 -1.79 -0.05
CA CYS A 378 -14.27 -2.68 -0.23
C CYS A 378 -14.70 -3.30 1.10
N PHE A 379 -15.94 -3.77 1.14
CA PHE A 379 -16.45 -4.64 2.18
C PHE A 379 -16.98 -5.96 1.59
N VAL A 380 -16.58 -7.09 2.17
CA VAL A 380 -17.11 -8.42 1.87
C VAL A 380 -17.85 -8.92 3.10
N PRO A 381 -19.19 -9.09 3.05
CA PRO A 381 -19.93 -9.67 4.16
C PRO A 381 -19.59 -11.15 4.30
N PHE A 382 -19.48 -11.63 5.54
CA PHE A 382 -19.18 -13.02 5.85
C PHE A 382 -20.32 -13.67 6.64
N LYS A 383 -20.53 -14.95 6.39
CA LYS A 383 -21.39 -15.82 7.19
C LYS A 383 -20.75 -17.21 7.25
N HIS A 384 -20.57 -17.73 8.46
CA HIS A 384 -19.99 -19.06 8.70
C HIS A 384 -18.63 -19.27 7.99
N GLY A 385 -17.72 -18.30 8.10
CA GLY A 385 -16.37 -18.40 7.55
C GLY A 385 -16.28 -18.40 6.03
N LYS A 386 -17.31 -17.87 5.34
CA LYS A 386 -17.38 -17.72 3.87
C LYS A 386 -18.00 -16.38 3.49
N PRO A 387 -17.65 -15.81 2.32
CA PRO A 387 -18.36 -14.66 1.77
C PRO A 387 -19.85 -14.96 1.61
N ALA A 388 -20.70 -14.09 2.16
CA ALA A 388 -22.15 -14.22 2.11
C ALA A 388 -22.75 -13.62 0.83
N SER A 389 -22.06 -12.66 0.22
CA SER A 389 -22.42 -12.06 -1.07
C SER A 389 -21.18 -11.50 -1.77
N GLN A 390 -21.39 -10.87 -2.94
CA GLN A 390 -20.35 -10.10 -3.61
C GLN A 390 -19.87 -8.92 -2.76
N TRP A 391 -18.65 -8.46 -3.04
CA TRP A 391 -18.07 -7.27 -2.42
C TRP A 391 -18.88 -6.00 -2.73
N GLU A 392 -18.73 -5.03 -1.85
CA GLU A 392 -19.38 -3.73 -1.89
C GLU A 392 -18.34 -2.61 -1.81
N ILE A 393 -18.61 -1.47 -2.44
CA ILE A 393 -17.78 -0.28 -2.24
C ILE A 393 -18.16 0.30 -0.87
N PHE A 394 -17.23 0.33 0.07
CA PHE A 394 -17.44 0.96 1.36
C PHE A 394 -16.99 2.42 1.38
N ALA A 395 -15.77 2.68 0.88
CA ALA A 395 -15.26 4.03 0.73
C ALA A 395 -14.61 4.21 -0.64
N ASP A 396 -14.92 5.32 -1.29
CA ASP A 396 -14.38 5.75 -2.59
C ASP A 396 -14.19 7.29 -2.56
N GLY A 397 -13.58 7.88 -3.58
CA GLY A 397 -13.28 9.32 -3.69
C GLY A 397 -11.78 9.61 -3.67
N PHE A 398 -10.95 8.61 -3.38
CA PHE A 398 -9.51 8.74 -3.21
C PHE A 398 -8.81 9.30 -4.45
N THR A 399 -9.24 8.92 -5.66
CA THR A 399 -8.61 9.38 -6.89
C THR A 399 -8.87 10.86 -7.20
N GLY A 400 -9.91 11.48 -6.61
CA GLY A 400 -10.39 12.81 -6.97
C GLY A 400 -10.96 12.92 -8.40
N LYS A 401 -10.97 11.83 -9.17
CA LYS A 401 -11.31 11.81 -10.61
C LYS A 401 -12.00 10.50 -10.99
N SER A 402 -12.94 10.56 -11.93
CA SER A 402 -13.68 9.38 -12.40
C SER A 402 -12.83 8.42 -13.25
N THR A 403 -11.82 8.95 -13.95
CA THR A 403 -10.91 8.19 -14.81
C THR A 403 -9.47 8.55 -14.46
N VAL A 404 -8.68 7.55 -14.11
CA VAL A 404 -7.23 7.66 -13.84
C VAL A 404 -6.50 7.08 -15.04
N VAL A 405 -5.69 7.89 -15.74
CA VAL A 405 -4.95 7.44 -16.93
C VAL A 405 -3.58 6.92 -16.52
N SER A 406 -2.87 7.72 -15.73
CA SER A 406 -1.61 7.35 -15.10
C SER A 406 -1.84 7.28 -13.60
N VAL A 407 -1.16 6.36 -12.92
CA VAL A 407 -1.31 6.21 -11.46
C VAL A 407 -1.05 7.51 -10.68
N SER A 408 -0.14 8.36 -11.19
CA SER A 408 0.15 9.70 -10.65
C SER A 408 -1.02 10.69 -10.72
N ASP A 409 -2.10 10.36 -11.43
CA ASP A 409 -3.28 11.21 -11.54
C ASP A 409 -4.25 11.01 -10.34
N ALA A 410 -4.05 9.95 -9.55
CA ALA A 410 -4.83 9.72 -8.33
C ALA A 410 -4.31 10.62 -7.20
N VAL A 411 -5.22 11.34 -6.55
CA VAL A 411 -4.89 12.22 -5.41
C VAL A 411 -4.42 11.41 -4.19
N TYR A 412 -5.14 10.32 -3.89
CA TYR A 412 -4.88 9.46 -2.74
C TYR A 412 -4.93 7.98 -3.14
N ARG A 413 -4.20 7.13 -2.40
CA ARG A 413 -4.18 5.68 -2.61
C ARG A 413 -4.38 4.92 -1.29
N PRO A 414 -5.56 4.29 -1.05
CA PRO A 414 -5.87 3.60 0.20
C PRO A 414 -4.85 2.53 0.54
N MET A 415 -4.48 2.44 1.81
CA MET A 415 -3.37 1.61 2.24
C MET A 415 -3.70 0.80 3.48
N GLY A 416 -3.68 1.38 4.67
CA GLY A 416 -3.87 0.67 5.93
C GLY A 416 -5.29 0.80 6.48
N LEU A 417 -5.73 -0.24 7.20
CA LEU A 417 -7.01 -0.31 7.89
C LEU A 417 -6.80 -0.65 9.36
N ALA A 418 -7.54 0.01 10.25
CA ALA A 418 -7.59 -0.35 11.66
C ALA A 418 -8.93 0.03 12.28
N MET A 419 -9.30 -0.63 13.37
CA MET A 419 -10.49 -0.28 14.15
C MET A 419 -10.09 0.44 15.43
N GLY A 420 -10.75 1.56 15.71
CA GLY A 420 -10.60 2.26 16.99
C GLY A 420 -11.36 1.57 18.12
N PRO A 421 -11.09 1.93 19.39
CA PRO A 421 -11.75 1.31 20.55
C PRO A 421 -13.27 1.54 20.58
N ASP A 422 -13.75 2.60 19.94
CA ASP A 422 -15.18 2.90 19.79
C ASP A 422 -15.86 2.09 18.68
N GLY A 423 -15.11 1.29 17.90
CA GLY A 423 -15.58 0.55 16.74
C GLY A 423 -15.64 1.37 15.44
N SER A 424 -15.04 2.57 15.40
CA SER A 424 -14.84 3.31 14.13
C SER A 424 -13.75 2.65 13.27
N LEU A 425 -13.80 2.85 11.95
CA LEU A 425 -12.78 2.34 11.02
C LEU A 425 -11.84 3.49 10.61
N TYR A 426 -10.53 3.27 10.72
CA TYR A 426 -9.50 4.18 10.27
C TYR A 426 -8.94 3.71 8.93
N ILE A 427 -8.69 4.67 8.03
CA ILE A 427 -8.07 4.43 6.72
C ILE A 427 -6.89 5.38 6.60
N SER A 428 -5.70 4.85 6.28
CA SER A 428 -4.56 5.64 5.81
C SER A 428 -4.43 5.59 4.29
N GLU A 429 -3.78 6.59 3.71
CA GLU A 429 -3.40 6.59 2.29
C GLU A 429 -1.93 6.97 2.10
N THR A 430 -1.33 6.51 1.00
CA THR A 430 0.13 6.56 0.83
C THR A 430 0.69 7.86 0.30
N GLU A 431 -0.03 8.61 -0.53
CA GLU A 431 0.57 9.68 -1.31
C GLU A 431 0.84 10.93 -0.46
N GLU A 432 -0.14 11.37 0.32
CA GLU A 432 -0.06 12.57 1.17
C GLU A 432 0.04 12.22 2.67
N GLY A 433 -0.17 10.96 3.04
CA GLY A 433 -0.23 10.51 4.43
C GLY A 433 -1.54 10.86 5.14
N LYS A 434 -2.62 11.15 4.39
CA LYS A 434 -3.94 11.49 4.95
C LYS A 434 -4.54 10.31 5.71
N ILE A 435 -5.24 10.59 6.80
CA ILE A 435 -5.95 9.57 7.61
C ILE A 435 -7.38 10.00 7.87
N TRP A 436 -8.31 9.09 7.64
CA TRP A 436 -9.73 9.25 7.96
C TRP A 436 -10.14 8.34 9.12
N LYS A 437 -11.02 8.84 9.99
CA LYS A 437 -11.80 8.07 10.96
C LYS A 437 -13.25 8.03 10.48
N ILE A 438 -13.77 6.84 10.24
CA ILE A 438 -15.13 6.61 9.75
C ILE A 438 -16.02 6.06 10.86
N SER A 439 -17.15 6.74 11.08
CA SER A 439 -18.16 6.38 12.06
C SER A 439 -19.55 6.27 11.44
N TYR A 440 -20.40 5.42 12.01
CA TYR A 440 -21.81 5.33 11.62
C TYR A 440 -22.68 6.15 12.58
N THR A 441 -23.43 7.13 12.05
CA THR A 441 -24.26 8.03 12.86
C THR A 441 -25.76 7.82 12.67
N GLY A 442 -26.18 6.71 12.05
CA GLY A 442 -27.58 6.37 11.80
C GLY A 442 -28.16 5.33 12.75
N GLY A 443 -29.45 5.03 12.60
CA GLY A 443 -30.09 3.89 13.28
C GLY A 443 -29.71 2.56 12.61
N LYS A 444 -29.13 1.64 13.37
CA LYS A 444 -28.56 0.39 12.84
C LYS A 444 -29.59 -0.61 12.31
N SER A 445 -30.79 -0.65 12.88
CA SER A 445 -31.85 -1.62 12.58
C SER A 445 -32.48 -1.45 11.19
N GLY A 446 -32.30 -0.30 10.54
CA GLY A 446 -32.84 0.00 9.22
C GLY A 446 -31.80 0.03 8.09
N PHE A 447 -30.51 -0.20 8.38
CA PHE A 447 -29.48 -0.12 7.35
C PHE A 447 -29.66 -1.21 6.30
N GLY A 448 -29.79 -0.83 5.04
CA GLY A 448 -30.06 -1.79 3.97
C GLY A 448 -29.76 -1.30 2.56
N LYS A 449 -30.51 -1.82 1.58
CA LYS A 449 -30.29 -1.54 0.15
C LYS A 449 -30.32 -0.05 -0.18
N ALA A 450 -31.20 0.72 0.47
CA ALA A 450 -31.32 2.16 0.24
C ALA A 450 -30.04 2.93 0.63
N ASP A 451 -29.41 2.55 1.76
CA ASP A 451 -28.14 3.12 2.21
C ASP A 451 -26.97 2.79 1.26
N LEU A 452 -27.02 1.61 0.64
CA LEU A 452 -25.99 1.13 -0.27
C LEU A 452 -26.19 1.62 -1.71
N ALA A 453 -27.39 2.08 -2.08
CA ALA A 453 -27.76 2.37 -3.46
C ALA A 453 -26.80 3.34 -4.15
N LYS A 454 -26.33 4.38 -3.45
CA LYS A 454 -25.34 5.32 -3.99
C LYS A 454 -24.01 4.63 -4.29
N MET A 455 -23.55 3.74 -3.41
CA MET A 455 -22.30 3.01 -3.60
C MET A 455 -22.42 1.96 -4.71
N GLU A 456 -23.58 1.31 -4.85
CA GLU A 456 -23.86 0.41 -5.98
C GLU A 456 -23.86 1.15 -7.32
N LEU A 457 -24.37 2.39 -7.39
CA LEU A 457 -24.25 3.21 -8.60
C LEU A 457 -22.80 3.55 -8.94
N ARG A 458 -21.93 3.74 -7.93
CA ARG A 458 -20.51 4.01 -8.14
C ARG A 458 -19.78 2.84 -8.80
N LYS A 459 -20.21 1.58 -8.61
CA LYS A 459 -19.63 0.42 -9.31
C LYS A 459 -19.66 0.52 -10.85
N LYS A 460 -20.46 1.44 -11.41
CA LYS A 460 -20.50 1.73 -12.85
C LYS A 460 -19.34 2.62 -13.33
N LEU A 461 -18.57 3.22 -12.43
CA LEU A 461 -17.41 4.05 -12.78
C LEU A 461 -16.27 3.20 -13.37
N PRO A 462 -15.42 3.78 -14.24
CA PRO A 462 -14.30 3.07 -14.86
C PRO A 462 -13.37 2.34 -13.86
N ALA A 463 -13.23 2.87 -12.65
CA ALA A 463 -12.36 2.31 -11.61
C ALA A 463 -12.86 0.99 -11.00
N PHE A 464 -14.11 0.56 -11.25
CA PHE A 464 -14.70 -0.62 -10.56
C PHE A 464 -15.28 -1.67 -11.49
N ARG A 465 -15.41 -1.37 -12.79
CA ARG A 465 -15.98 -2.27 -13.77
C ARG A 465 -14.91 -2.84 -14.71
N LEU A 466 -15.24 -3.97 -15.33
CA LEU A 466 -14.47 -4.44 -16.46
C LEU A 466 -14.52 -3.40 -17.60
N PRO A 467 -13.37 -2.97 -18.13
CA PRO A 467 -13.33 -2.02 -19.22
C PRO A 467 -13.92 -2.66 -20.48
N ASP A 468 -14.63 -1.86 -21.28
CA ASP A 468 -15.01 -2.26 -22.63
C ASP A 468 -13.76 -2.38 -23.51
N VAL A 469 -13.69 -3.42 -24.33
CA VAL A 469 -12.50 -3.74 -25.12
C VAL A 469 -12.10 -2.59 -26.04
N LEU A 470 -13.07 -1.89 -26.64
CA LEU A 470 -12.81 -0.83 -27.63
C LEU A 470 -13.07 0.55 -27.04
N LYS A 471 -14.20 0.75 -26.34
CA LYS A 471 -14.63 2.06 -25.85
C LYS A 471 -13.82 2.57 -24.66
N SER A 472 -13.14 1.68 -23.95
CA SER A 472 -12.31 2.04 -22.79
C SER A 472 -10.82 2.03 -23.10
N ASP A 473 -10.42 1.72 -24.33
CA ASP A 473 -9.02 1.86 -24.74
C ASP A 473 -8.67 3.35 -24.84
N LEU A 474 -7.71 3.81 -24.03
CA LEU A 474 -7.29 5.21 -24.01
C LEU A 474 -6.18 5.49 -25.04
N GLN A 475 -5.83 4.53 -25.88
CA GLN A 475 -4.91 4.73 -26.98
C GLN A 475 -5.56 5.55 -28.08
N THR A 476 -4.94 6.69 -28.41
CA THR A 476 -5.43 7.61 -29.45
C THR A 476 -4.57 7.50 -30.70
N GLY A 477 -5.20 7.22 -31.85
CA GLY A 477 -4.52 7.11 -33.15
C GLY A 477 -3.76 5.80 -33.38
N MET A 478 -3.28 5.60 -34.60
CA MET A 478 -2.44 4.45 -34.94
C MET A 478 -1.00 4.70 -34.47
N LEU A 479 -0.60 3.99 -33.41
CA LEU A 479 0.80 4.00 -32.97
C LEU A 479 1.69 3.30 -34.00
N LYS A 480 2.75 3.99 -34.42
CA LYS A 480 3.78 3.49 -35.34
C LYS A 480 5.18 3.70 -34.75
N GLY A 481 6.17 2.95 -35.23
CA GLY A 481 7.57 3.06 -34.81
C GLY A 481 7.76 3.00 -33.29
N GLY A 482 8.57 3.93 -32.77
CA GLY A 482 8.92 4.01 -31.34
C GLY A 482 7.73 4.11 -30.40
N ALA A 483 6.66 4.81 -30.79
CA ALA A 483 5.47 4.98 -29.96
C ALA A 483 4.74 3.63 -29.72
N LYS A 484 4.71 2.76 -30.74
CA LYS A 484 4.13 1.41 -30.64
C LYS A 484 4.94 0.51 -29.69
N ILE A 485 6.26 0.61 -29.78
CA ILE A 485 7.19 -0.16 -28.92
C ILE A 485 7.05 0.32 -27.48
N TYR A 486 7.04 1.63 -27.25
CA TYR A 486 6.84 2.22 -25.93
C TYR A 486 5.55 1.74 -25.28
N ASN A 487 4.44 1.79 -26.03
CA ASN A 487 3.14 1.33 -25.55
C ASN A 487 3.10 -0.17 -25.20
N THR A 488 3.91 -0.98 -25.87
CA THR A 488 3.92 -2.42 -25.66
C THR A 488 4.79 -2.83 -24.47
N TYR A 489 5.96 -2.21 -24.32
CA TYR A 489 6.99 -2.70 -23.40
C TYR A 489 7.35 -1.75 -22.26
N CYS A 490 7.04 -0.45 -22.38
CA CYS A 490 7.52 0.56 -21.42
C CYS A 490 6.39 1.22 -20.62
N THR A 491 5.20 1.38 -21.22
CA THR A 491 4.12 2.17 -20.61
C THR A 491 3.55 1.59 -19.32
N ASN A 492 3.58 0.26 -19.12
CA ASN A 492 3.09 -0.35 -17.88
C ASN A 492 3.86 0.10 -16.64
N CYS A 493 5.16 0.38 -16.79
CA CYS A 493 6.01 0.86 -15.70
C CYS A 493 6.10 2.39 -15.74
N HIS A 494 6.49 2.97 -16.88
CA HIS A 494 6.80 4.39 -16.98
C HIS A 494 5.58 5.30 -17.21
N GLN A 495 4.39 4.71 -17.36
CA GLN A 495 3.10 5.38 -17.54
C GLN A 495 2.98 6.19 -18.85
N LYS A 496 1.75 6.51 -19.27
CA LYS A 496 1.51 7.22 -20.55
C LYS A 496 2.11 8.64 -20.56
N ASN A 497 2.31 9.23 -19.38
CA ASN A 497 2.92 10.55 -19.22
C ASN A 497 4.45 10.52 -19.00
N GLY A 498 5.07 9.33 -18.98
CA GLY A 498 6.50 9.17 -18.74
C GLY A 498 6.94 9.52 -17.31
N ARG A 499 6.02 9.67 -16.34
CA ARG A 499 6.34 10.05 -14.95
C ARG A 499 6.64 8.87 -14.03
N GLY A 500 6.42 7.63 -14.48
CA GLY A 500 6.58 6.45 -13.64
C GLY A 500 5.49 6.31 -12.58
N ASP A 501 5.75 5.48 -11.57
CA ASP A 501 4.84 5.20 -10.45
C ASP A 501 5.48 5.68 -9.15
N GLY A 502 5.27 6.96 -8.83
CA GLY A 502 5.78 7.62 -7.63
C GLY A 502 7.25 7.29 -7.38
N ASN A 503 7.49 6.53 -6.30
CA ASN A 503 8.83 6.18 -5.84
C ASN A 503 9.22 4.73 -6.21
N MET A 504 8.36 4.00 -6.93
CA MET A 504 8.62 2.63 -7.38
C MET A 504 9.31 2.61 -8.73
N ILE A 505 8.78 3.34 -9.72
CA ILE A 505 9.34 3.40 -11.08
C ILE A 505 9.79 4.82 -11.39
N PRO A 506 11.04 5.03 -11.86
CA PRO A 506 11.55 6.37 -12.14
C PRO A 506 10.85 7.04 -13.34
N PRO A 507 10.79 8.39 -13.35
CA PRO A 507 10.31 9.14 -14.49
C PRO A 507 11.31 9.03 -15.66
N LEU A 508 10.78 8.96 -16.88
CA LEU A 508 11.52 9.23 -18.12
C LEU A 508 11.40 10.70 -18.53
N SER A 509 10.33 11.38 -18.11
CA SER A 509 10.10 12.80 -18.32
C SER A 509 11.15 13.65 -17.59
N GLY A 510 11.95 14.38 -18.35
CA GLY A 510 13.03 15.25 -17.89
C GLY A 510 14.14 14.52 -17.12
N SER A 511 14.26 13.21 -17.27
CA SER A 511 15.29 12.42 -16.58
C SER A 511 16.65 12.63 -17.22
N GLU A 512 17.67 12.88 -16.40
CA GLU A 512 19.06 13.02 -16.83
C GLU A 512 19.62 11.74 -17.48
N TRP A 513 19.06 10.58 -17.13
CA TRP A 513 19.40 9.29 -17.74
C TRP A 513 18.86 9.17 -19.17
N VAL A 514 17.75 9.87 -19.46
CA VAL A 514 17.10 9.86 -20.77
C VAL A 514 17.63 10.99 -21.64
N THR A 515 17.71 12.20 -21.10
CA THR A 515 18.09 13.39 -21.86
C THR A 515 19.59 13.47 -22.08
N GLY A 516 20.40 12.85 -21.22
CA GLY A 516 21.86 12.92 -21.25
C GLY A 516 22.43 14.22 -20.71
N GLY A 517 21.62 14.99 -19.96
CA GLY A 517 22.02 16.25 -19.36
C GLY A 517 22.47 17.29 -20.41
N LYS A 518 23.45 18.14 -20.03
CA LYS A 518 23.97 19.21 -20.90
C LYS A 518 24.55 18.70 -22.22
N TYR A 519 25.14 17.51 -22.23
CA TYR A 519 25.84 16.93 -23.39
C TYR A 519 24.97 16.00 -24.24
N MET A 520 23.71 15.80 -23.83
CA MET A 520 22.75 14.92 -24.51
C MET A 520 23.25 13.49 -24.77
N GLU A 521 24.10 12.98 -23.88
CA GLU A 521 24.62 11.61 -23.91
C GLU A 521 23.52 10.56 -24.12
N LYS A 522 23.83 9.52 -24.90
CA LYS A 522 22.87 8.48 -25.31
C LYS A 522 23.22 7.12 -24.74
N ASP A 523 24.51 6.89 -24.47
CA ASP A 523 25.04 5.55 -24.20
C ASP A 523 24.40 4.89 -22.98
N LEU A 524 24.19 5.66 -21.91
CA LEU A 524 23.50 5.16 -20.72
C LEU A 524 22.08 4.67 -21.04
N ALA A 525 21.28 5.49 -21.73
CA ALA A 525 19.92 5.10 -22.10
C ALA A 525 19.89 3.85 -23.00
N ILE A 526 20.83 3.76 -23.96
CA ILE A 526 20.95 2.60 -24.84
C ILE A 526 21.34 1.35 -24.05
N ARG A 527 22.35 1.44 -23.18
CA ARG A 527 22.79 0.32 -22.32
C ARG A 527 21.68 -0.15 -21.39
N VAL A 528 20.93 0.77 -20.77
CA VAL A 528 19.80 0.43 -19.89
C VAL A 528 18.71 -0.32 -20.65
N VAL A 529 18.33 0.12 -21.86
CA VAL A 529 17.33 -0.61 -22.66
C VAL A 529 17.85 -1.99 -23.09
N LEU A 530 19.12 -2.11 -23.47
CA LEU A 530 19.72 -3.38 -23.89
C LEU A 530 19.85 -4.38 -22.74
N ASN A 531 20.30 -3.92 -21.58
CA ASN A 531 20.75 -4.79 -20.49
C ASN A 531 19.77 -4.86 -19.31
N GLY A 532 18.76 -3.99 -19.28
CA GLY A 532 17.92 -3.81 -18.11
C GLY A 532 18.66 -3.04 -17.02
N LEU A 533 18.07 -3.04 -15.83
CA LEU A 533 18.64 -2.36 -14.67
C LEU A 533 18.20 -3.08 -13.40
N GLU A 534 19.14 -3.32 -12.50
CA GLU A 534 18.91 -3.89 -11.17
C GLU A 534 19.76 -3.13 -10.15
N GLY A 535 19.31 -3.07 -8.91
CA GLY A 535 20.00 -2.38 -7.83
C GLY A 535 19.64 -0.89 -7.70
N PRO A 536 20.20 -0.24 -6.67
CA PRO A 536 19.82 1.11 -6.29
C PRO A 536 20.36 2.15 -7.29
N ILE A 537 19.49 3.06 -7.72
CA ILE A 537 19.82 4.19 -8.60
C ILE A 537 19.26 5.49 -8.03
N LYS A 538 19.70 6.62 -8.59
CA LYS A 538 19.08 7.93 -8.38
C LYS A 538 18.68 8.55 -9.72
N VAL A 539 17.45 9.04 -9.79
CA VAL A 539 16.94 9.83 -10.92
C VAL A 539 16.36 11.11 -10.34
N LYS A 540 16.82 12.27 -10.81
CA LYS A 540 16.46 13.59 -10.24
C LYS A 540 16.68 13.66 -8.72
N ASN A 541 17.80 13.12 -8.24
CA ASN A 541 18.13 12.97 -6.81
C ASN A 541 17.17 12.11 -5.97
N HIS A 542 16.19 11.46 -6.59
CA HIS A 542 15.27 10.54 -5.92
C HIS A 542 15.80 9.10 -6.05
N PRO A 543 15.89 8.32 -4.94
CA PRO A 543 16.32 6.93 -4.99
C PRO A 543 15.24 5.99 -5.57
N TYR A 544 15.68 4.97 -6.32
CA TYR A 544 14.84 3.87 -6.84
C TYR A 544 15.61 2.55 -6.75
N ASN A 545 14.93 1.42 -6.62
CA ASN A 545 15.54 0.09 -6.55
C ASN A 545 14.65 -1.01 -7.17
N SER A 546 13.87 -0.66 -8.20
CA SER A 546 13.02 -1.62 -8.90
C SER A 546 13.76 -2.18 -10.11
N ALA A 547 13.58 -3.48 -10.38
CA ALA A 547 14.14 -4.12 -11.57
C ALA A 547 13.47 -3.60 -12.85
N MET A 548 14.27 -3.24 -13.84
CA MET A 548 13.84 -2.94 -15.21
C MET A 548 14.21 -4.11 -16.12
N PRO A 549 13.25 -4.71 -16.85
CA PRO A 549 13.56 -5.80 -17.77
C PRO A 549 14.44 -5.32 -18.92
N LYS A 550 15.32 -6.20 -19.38
CA LYS A 550 16.11 -5.97 -20.58
C LYS A 550 15.29 -6.14 -21.85
N HIS A 551 15.61 -5.34 -22.87
CA HIS A 551 14.91 -5.33 -24.16
C HIS A 551 15.83 -5.65 -25.35
N ASN A 552 16.94 -6.37 -25.13
CA ASN A 552 17.86 -6.77 -26.20
C ASN A 552 17.26 -7.69 -27.28
N PHE A 553 16.05 -8.23 -27.08
CA PHE A 553 15.29 -8.96 -28.11
C PHE A 553 14.76 -8.04 -29.22
N LEU A 554 14.71 -6.72 -28.99
CA LEU A 554 14.37 -5.73 -30.01
C LEU A 554 15.54 -5.52 -30.96
N SER A 555 15.22 -5.22 -32.23
CA SER A 555 16.23 -4.88 -33.23
C SER A 555 16.90 -3.53 -32.92
N ASP A 556 18.06 -3.26 -33.49
CA ASP A 556 18.75 -1.97 -33.30
C ASP A 556 17.91 -0.78 -33.78
N ALA A 557 17.15 -0.98 -34.87
CA ALA A 557 16.21 0.02 -35.37
C ALA A 557 15.04 0.26 -34.40
N ASP A 558 14.52 -0.80 -33.78
CA ASP A 558 13.43 -0.70 -32.80
C ASP A 558 13.88 0.02 -31.52
N ILE A 559 15.06 -0.30 -31.01
CA ILE A 559 15.64 0.38 -29.83
C ILE A 559 15.91 1.85 -30.14
N ALA A 560 16.49 2.14 -31.31
CA ALA A 560 16.71 3.51 -31.77
C ALA A 560 15.39 4.30 -31.88
N ALA A 561 14.34 3.67 -32.43
CA ALA A 561 13.03 4.30 -32.57
C ALA A 561 12.36 4.57 -31.21
N VAL A 562 12.37 3.61 -30.27
CA VAL A 562 11.74 3.81 -28.96
C VAL A 562 12.50 4.82 -28.10
N LEU A 563 13.83 4.81 -28.11
CA LEU A 563 14.62 5.81 -27.39
C LEU A 563 14.44 7.20 -27.99
N THR A 564 14.40 7.31 -29.31
CA THR A 564 14.08 8.56 -30.00
C THR A 564 12.71 9.08 -29.59
N TYR A 565 11.69 8.21 -29.55
CA TYR A 565 10.36 8.58 -29.08
C TYR A 565 10.41 9.09 -27.63
N ILE A 566 11.04 8.36 -26.71
CA ILE A 566 11.17 8.75 -25.29
C ILE A 566 11.89 10.10 -25.14
N ARG A 567 12.97 10.33 -25.90
CA ARG A 567 13.80 11.54 -25.87
C ARG A 567 13.14 12.78 -26.47
N ASN A 568 12.04 12.62 -27.22
CA ASN A 568 11.30 13.71 -27.86
C ASN A 568 9.84 13.81 -27.38
N ASN A 569 9.46 13.05 -26.35
CA ASN A 569 8.13 13.06 -25.76
C ASN A 569 8.21 13.30 -24.25
N PHE A 570 7.04 13.44 -23.59
CA PHE A 570 6.96 13.67 -22.15
C PHE A 570 7.65 14.97 -21.69
N GLY A 571 7.70 15.97 -22.56
CA GLY A 571 8.42 17.23 -22.31
C GLY A 571 9.93 17.16 -22.55
N ASN A 572 10.46 16.02 -23.01
CA ASN A 572 11.85 15.92 -23.43
C ASN A 572 12.06 16.55 -24.82
N ASN A 573 13.23 17.15 -25.02
CA ASN A 573 13.68 17.70 -26.29
C ASN A 573 15.18 17.39 -26.45
N SER A 574 15.50 16.16 -26.84
CA SER A 574 16.86 15.66 -26.92
C SER A 574 17.14 14.95 -28.24
N SER A 575 18.42 14.85 -28.61
CA SER A 575 18.88 14.31 -29.89
C SER A 575 18.35 12.89 -30.16
N LEU A 576 18.15 12.57 -31.45
CA LEU A 576 17.69 11.24 -31.90
C LEU A 576 18.73 10.16 -31.58
N VAL A 577 18.28 8.92 -31.41
CA VAL A 577 19.14 7.73 -31.34
C VAL A 577 19.08 7.00 -32.68
N THR A 578 20.23 6.63 -33.22
CA THR A 578 20.36 5.93 -34.50
C THR A 578 20.60 4.43 -34.29
N ALA A 579 20.24 3.61 -35.29
CA ALA A 579 20.48 2.17 -35.23
C ALA A 579 21.99 1.85 -35.18
N ALA A 580 22.84 2.69 -35.79
CA ALA A 580 24.29 2.54 -35.76
C ALA A 580 24.88 2.73 -34.35
N GLU A 581 24.38 3.73 -33.60
CA GLU A 581 24.76 3.95 -32.19
C GLU A 581 24.35 2.75 -31.32
N VAL A 582 23.13 2.25 -31.50
CA VAL A 582 22.67 1.05 -30.78
C VAL A 582 23.52 -0.17 -31.13
N LYS A 583 23.81 -0.39 -32.41
CA LYS A 583 24.63 -1.50 -32.87
C LYS A 583 26.04 -1.44 -32.28
N LYS A 584 26.64 -0.25 -32.24
CA LYS A 584 27.96 -0.02 -31.64
C LYS A 584 27.95 -0.44 -30.16
N ILE A 585 27.03 0.11 -29.38
CA ILE A 585 26.94 -0.18 -27.93
C ILE A 585 26.59 -1.64 -27.66
N ARG A 586 25.73 -2.26 -28.48
CA ARG A 586 25.41 -3.69 -28.36
C ARG A 586 26.64 -4.59 -28.55
N ALA A 587 27.60 -4.16 -29.37
CA ALA A 587 28.83 -4.89 -29.61
C ALA A 587 29.88 -4.72 -28.48
N GLU A 588 29.74 -3.68 -27.67
CA GLU A 588 30.54 -3.45 -26.47
C GLU A 588 30.04 -4.41 -25.37
N LYS A 589 30.88 -5.39 -25.00
CA LYS A 589 30.58 -6.35 -23.93
C LYS A 589 30.77 -5.75 -22.54
#